data_AF-A0A419EPL7-F1
#
_entry.id   AF-A0A419EPL7-F1
#
_cell.length_a   1.000
_cell.length_b   1.000
_cell.length_c   1.000
_cell.angle_alpha   90.00
_cell.angle_beta   90.00
_cell.angle_gamma   90.00
#
_symmetry.space_group_name_H-M   'P 1'
#
loop_
_entity.id
_entity.type
_entity.pdbx_description
1 polymer ?
#
loop_
_entity_poly.entity_id
_entity_poly.type
_entity_poly.pdbx_seq_one_letter_code
_entity_poly.pdbx_strand_id
1 'polypeptide(L)' 'YARGDFDEESDIDFLVLTDLKNDEFSYYRDKITDLTVELSLKYGKLASIVLKNENQFQEYYTLLPFYSNVVNEGKVIYG' A
#
# COMPACT_ATOMS: atom_id res chain seq x y z
N TYR A 1 6.27 -11.46 2.53
CA TYR A 1 5.16 -11.99 1.72
C TYR A 1 4.04 -12.43 2.62
N ALA A 2 2.81 -12.08 2.23
CA ALA A 2 1.62 -12.10 3.07
C ALA A 2 0.72 -13.34 2.83
N ARG A 3 0.53 -13.75 1.56
CA ARG A 3 -0.44 -14.78 1.16
C ARG A 3 0.12 -16.20 0.90
N GLY A 4 1.45 -16.37 0.83
CA GLY A 4 2.07 -17.71 0.71
C GLY A 4 1.89 -18.41 -0.65
N ASP A 5 1.18 -17.80 -1.59
CA ASP A 5 0.92 -18.21 -2.99
C ASP A 5 1.80 -17.44 -4.00
N PHE A 6 2.88 -16.84 -3.51
CA PHE A 6 3.81 -16.04 -4.30
C PHE A 6 4.43 -16.85 -5.44
N ASP A 7 4.23 -16.40 -6.68
CA ASP A 7 5.04 -16.77 -7.85
C ASP A 7 5.96 -15.60 -8.25
N GLU A 8 6.90 -15.84 -9.16
CA GLU A 8 7.87 -14.81 -9.57
C GLU A 8 7.23 -13.61 -10.30
N GLU A 9 5.99 -13.75 -10.78
CA GLU A 9 5.20 -12.72 -11.46
C GLU A 9 4.33 -11.90 -10.50
N SER A 10 4.27 -12.27 -9.22
CA SER A 10 3.36 -11.66 -8.26
C SER A 10 3.74 -10.21 -7.93
N ASP A 11 2.78 -9.31 -8.12
CA ASP A 11 2.85 -7.90 -7.75
C ASP A 11 3.08 -7.72 -6.24
N ILE A 12 3.81 -6.66 -5.85
CA ILE A 12 4.03 -6.33 -4.44
C ILE A 12 3.22 -5.07 -4.08
N ASP A 13 2.11 -5.28 -3.36
CA ASP A 13 1.27 -4.20 -2.84
C ASP A 13 1.69 -3.75 -1.44
N PHE A 14 1.83 -2.43 -1.27
CA PHE A 14 2.04 -1.77 0.01
C PHE A 14 0.86 -0.86 0.32
N LEU A 15 0.25 -1.04 1.48
CA LEU A 15 -0.65 -0.05 2.07
C LEU A 15 0.14 0.78 3.09
N VAL A 16 0.14 2.09 2.91
CA VAL A 16 0.74 3.05 3.85
C VAL A 16 -0.36 3.87 4.48
N LEU A 17 -0.49 3.73 5.81
CA LEU A 17 -1.40 4.53 6.62
C LEU A 17 -0.68 5.76 7.15
N THR A 18 -1.35 6.90 7.08
CA THR A 18 -0.75 8.18 7.47
C THR A 18 -1.78 9.17 7.99
N ASP A 19 -1.35 10.13 8.79
CA ASP A 19 -2.12 11.24 9.33
C ASP A 19 -2.03 12.52 8.47
N LEU A 20 -1.44 12.44 7.28
CA LEU A 20 -1.34 13.54 6.33
C LEU A 20 -2.70 14.21 6.08
N LYS A 21 -2.66 15.52 5.88
CA LYS A 21 -3.83 16.32 5.49
C LYS A 21 -4.08 16.23 3.99
N ASN A 22 -5.31 16.54 3.56
CA ASN A 22 -5.74 16.41 2.16
C ASN A 22 -4.88 17.21 1.18
N ASP A 23 -4.38 18.38 1.59
CA ASP A 23 -3.47 19.22 0.81
C ASP A 23 -2.08 18.59 0.65
N GLU A 24 -1.60 17.86 1.66
CA GLU A 24 -0.34 17.11 1.61
C GLU A 24 -0.46 15.82 0.79
N PHE A 25 -1.65 15.18 0.80
CA PHE A 25 -1.91 13.94 0.06
C PHE A 25 -1.59 14.06 -1.43
N SER A 26 -1.96 15.18 -2.07
CA SER A 26 -1.67 15.38 -3.50
C SER A 26 -0.17 15.46 -3.75
N TYR A 27 0.57 16.16 -2.89
CA TYR A 27 2.02 16.33 -3.02
C TYR A 27 2.76 14.99 -2.89
N TYR A 28 2.35 14.16 -1.94
CA TYR A 28 2.97 12.85 -1.75
C TYR A 28 2.54 11.82 -2.81
N ARG A 29 1.34 11.95 -3.38
CA ARG A 29 0.86 11.03 -4.41
C ARG A 29 1.78 10.99 -5.63
N ASP A 30 2.25 12.14 -6.09
CA ASP A 30 3.16 12.21 -7.25
C ASP A 30 4.51 11.55 -6.91
N LYS A 31 5.07 11.87 -5.74
CA LYS A 31 6.32 11.25 -5.26
C LYS A 31 6.23 9.74 -5.09
N ILE A 32 5.10 9.25 -4.58
CA ILE A 32 4.85 7.82 -4.42
C ILE A 32 4.77 7.15 -5.78
N THR A 33 4.15 7.80 -6.76
CA THR A 33 4.07 7.28 -8.12
C THR A 33 5.46 7.14 -8.72
N ASP A 34 6.29 8.18 -8.62
CA ASP A 34 7.68 8.15 -9.09
C ASP A 34 8.51 7.05 -8.40
N LEU A 35 8.39 6.94 -7.07
CA LEU A 35 9.05 5.90 -6.28
C LEU A 35 8.61 4.49 -6.71
N THR A 36 7.33 4.31 -6.98
CA THR A 36 6.76 3.02 -7.38
C THR A 36 7.31 2.58 -8.74
N VAL A 37 7.43 3.52 -9.69
CA VAL A 37 8.08 3.25 -10.99
C VAL A 37 9.56 2.91 -10.81
N GLU A 38 10.28 3.67 -10.00
CA GLU A 38 11.71 3.42 -9.73
C GLU A 38 11.94 2.04 -9.12
N LEU A 39 11.18 1.68 -8.07
CA LEU A 39 11.25 0.37 -7.44
C LEU A 39 10.95 -0.74 -8.45
N SER A 40 9.94 -0.54 -9.30
CA SER A 40 9.54 -1.54 -10.26
C SER A 40 10.64 -1.82 -11.29
N LEU A 41 11.26 -0.76 -11.81
CA LEU A 41 12.39 -0.87 -12.74
C LEU A 41 13.63 -1.46 -12.07
N LYS A 42 13.92 -1.06 -10.83
CA LYS A 42 15.12 -1.47 -10.10
C LYS A 42 15.11 -2.96 -9.75
N TYR A 43 13.95 -3.49 -9.36
CA TYR A 43 13.84 -4.88 -8.91
C TYR A 43 13.25 -5.82 -9.96
N GLY A 44 12.82 -5.29 -11.12
CA GLY A 44 12.21 -6.08 -12.20
C GLY A 44 10.87 -6.72 -11.80
N LYS A 45 10.18 -6.14 -10.82
CA LYS A 45 8.89 -6.61 -10.28
C LYS A 45 7.97 -5.43 -10.09
N LEU A 46 6.69 -5.57 -10.43
CA LEU A 46 5.73 -4.49 -10.24
C LEU A 46 5.51 -4.26 -8.74
N ALA A 47 5.80 -3.05 -8.28
CA ALA A 47 5.42 -2.57 -6.96
C ALA A 47 4.20 -1.66 -7.10
N SER A 48 3.39 -1.60 -6.05
CA SER A 48 2.25 -0.70 -5.93
C SER A 48 2.21 -0.16 -4.50
N ILE A 49 2.08 1.16 -4.34
CA ILE A 49 2.00 1.80 -3.03
C ILE A 49 0.72 2.62 -2.95
N VAL A 50 -0.15 2.27 -2.02
CA VAL A 50 -1.43 2.94 -1.76
C VAL A 50 -1.33 3.72 -0.46
N LEU A 51 -1.47 5.05 -0.54
CA LEU A 51 -1.60 5.91 0.65
C LEU A 51 -3.05 6.00 1.10
N LYS A 52 -3.31 5.82 2.39
CA LYS A 52 -4.62 6.03 3.02
C LYS A 52 -4.50 6.79 4.34
N ASN A 53 -5.50 7.60 4.63
CA ASN A 53 -5.59 8.24 5.94
C ASN A 53 -5.89 7.17 7.00
N GLU A 54 -5.14 7.19 8.10
CA GLU A 54 -5.27 6.19 9.15
C GLU A 54 -6.67 6.19 9.77
N ASN A 55 -7.23 7.35 10.06
CA ASN A 55 -8.56 7.45 10.67
C ASN A 55 -9.64 6.86 9.75
N GLN A 56 -9.57 7.15 8.45
CA GLN A 56 -10.49 6.56 7.48
C GLN A 56 -10.30 5.04 7.37
N PHE A 57 -9.06 4.55 7.39
CA PHE A 57 -8.81 3.12 7.38
C PHE A 57 -9.45 2.43 8.60
N GLN A 58 -9.27 3.00 9.80
CA GLN A 58 -9.86 2.47 11.03
C GLN A 58 -11.40 2.48 11.01
N GLU A 59 -12.03 3.45 10.34
CA GLU A 59 -13.48 3.50 10.19
C GLU A 59 -14.02 2.42 9.24
N TYR A 60 -13.27 2.11 8.17
CA TYR A 60 -13.77 1.30 7.07
C TYR A 60 -13.17 -0.11 6.97
N TYR A 61 -12.20 -0.50 7.81
CA TYR A 61 -11.49 -1.77 7.60
C TYR A 61 -12.38 -3.02 7.69
N THR A 62 -13.48 -2.94 8.45
CA THR A 62 -14.47 -4.02 8.55
C THR A 62 -15.52 -3.98 7.44
N LEU A 63 -15.63 -2.88 6.71
CA LEU A 63 -16.69 -2.64 5.72
C LEU A 63 -16.20 -2.81 4.27
N LEU A 64 -14.94 -2.45 4.01
CA LEU A 64 -14.36 -2.53 2.67
C LEU A 64 -13.55 -3.83 2.51
N PRO A 65 -13.90 -4.71 1.56
CA PRO A 65 -13.21 -5.99 1.36
C PRO A 65 -11.70 -5.86 1.20
N PHE A 66 -11.23 -4.81 0.51
CA PHE A 66 -9.81 -4.54 0.35
C PHE A 66 -9.09 -4.35 1.69
N TYR A 67 -9.63 -3.51 2.59
CA TYR A 67 -9.02 -3.29 3.89
C TYR A 67 -9.11 -4.51 4.79
N SER A 68 -10.22 -5.24 4.74
CA SER A 68 -10.37 -6.51 5.46
C SER A 68 -9.30 -7.51 5.03
N ASN A 69 -9.03 -7.64 3.73
CA ASN A 69 -7.96 -8.50 3.23
C ASN A 69 -6.59 -8.05 3.73
N VAL A 70 -6.30 -6.74 3.73
CA VAL A 70 -5.03 -6.22 4.27
C VAL A 70 -4.87 -6.53 5.76
N VAL A 71 -5.93 -6.43 6.56
CA VAL A 71 -5.86 -6.78 7.99
C VAL A 71 -5.67 -8.28 8.22
N ASN A 72 -6.37 -9.12 7.45
CA ASN A 72 -6.36 -10.56 7.66
C ASN A 72 -5.11 -11.25 7.10
N GLU A 73 -4.56 -10.74 6.00
CA GLU A 73 -3.51 -11.40 5.24
C GLU A 73 -2.23 -10.56 5.16
N GLY A 74 -2.33 -9.24 5.35
CA GLY A 74 -1.19 -8.34 5.28
C GLY A 74 -0.16 -8.59 6.37
N LYS A 75 1.08 -8.19 6.08
CA LYS A 75 2.19 -8.26 7.04
C LYS A 75 2.66 -6.85 7.38
N VAL A 76 2.66 -6.50 8.66
CA VAL A 76 3.26 -5.25 9.13
C VAL A 76 4.77 -5.33 8.92
N ILE A 77 5.31 -4.39 8.15
CA ILE A 77 6.74 -4.28 7.83
C ILE A 77 7.41 -3.09 8.54
N TYR A 78 6.62 -2.12 8.99
CA TYR A 78 7.07 -0.91 9.67
C TYR A 78 5.88 -0.30 10.43
N GLY A 79 6.10 0.17 11.67
CA GLY A 79 5.07 0.70 12.57
C GLY A 79 5.60 0.89 13.98
#